data_AF-A0A3T1B3F0-F1
#
_entry.id   AF-A0A3T1B3F0-F1
#
_cell.length_a   1.000
_cell.length_b   1.000
_cell.length_c   1.000
_cell.angle_alpha   90.00
_cell.angle_beta   90.00
_cell.angle_gamma   90.00
#
_symmetry.space_group_name_H-M   'P 1'
#
loop_
_entity.id
_entity.type
_entity.pdbx_description
1 polymer ?
#
loop_
_entity_poly.entity_id
_entity_poly.type
_entity_poly.pdbx_seq_one_letter_code
_entity_poly.pdbx_strand_id
1 'polypeptide(L)' 'MTDDGIARRQEALDRLAAELGVPAPVWTEQDEARYQVWVTTGHEAAAGIRRRKRPAPRRRSLRPLAGGPGQAGPGQAGPG' A
#
# COMPACT_ATOMS: atom_id res chain seq x y z
N MET A 1 12.21 3.59 -29.44
CA MET A 1 12.28 2.43 -28.52
C MET A 1 10.86 1.90 -28.30
N THR A 2 10.12 1.65 -29.38
CA THR A 2 8.65 1.45 -29.40
C THR A 2 8.29 0.12 -30.07
N ASP A 3 8.96 -0.23 -31.17
CA ASP A 3 8.66 -1.44 -31.94
C ASP A 3 8.93 -2.74 -31.14
N ASP A 4 10.03 -2.78 -30.37
CA ASP A 4 10.35 -3.92 -29.51
C ASP A 4 9.31 -4.14 -28.38
N GLY A 5 8.64 -3.07 -27.96
CA GLY A 5 7.62 -3.10 -26.92
C GLY A 5 6.33 -3.77 -27.40
N ILE A 6 5.88 -3.37 -28.59
CA ILE A 6 4.70 -3.89 -29.28
C ILE A 6 4.90 -5.36 -29.66
N ALA A 7 6.03 -5.70 -30.30
CA ALA A 7 6.31 -7.08 -30.71
C ALA A 7 6.28 -8.06 -29.53
N ARG A 8 6.87 -7.68 -28.39
CA ARG A 8 6.87 -8.49 -27.17
C ARG A 8 5.47 -8.70 -26.59
N ARG A 9 4.58 -7.71 -26.73
CA ARG A 9 3.21 -7.76 -26.19
C ARG A 9 2.31 -8.55 -27.11
N GLN A 10 2.48 -8.40 -28.41
CA GLN A 10 1.81 -9.26 -29.38
C GLN A 10 2.19 -10.72 -29.15
N GLU A 11 3.47 -11.04 -28.99
CA GLU A 11 3.92 -12.42 -28.72
C GLU A 11 3.32 -13.01 -27.42
N ALA A 12 3.10 -12.17 -26.41
CA ALA A 12 2.45 -12.61 -25.16
C ALA A 12 0.95 -12.87 -25.36
N LEU A 13 0.27 -12.02 -26.14
CA LEU A 13 -1.15 -12.20 -26.48
C LEU A 13 -1.35 -13.42 -27.36
N ASP A 14 -0.48 -13.65 -28.34
CA ASP A 14 -0.54 -14.81 -29.24
C ASP A 14 -0.42 -16.12 -28.46
N ARG A 15 0.50 -16.18 -27.48
CA ARG A 15 0.65 -17.33 -26.59
C ARG A 15 -0.61 -17.58 -25.76
N LEU A 16 -1.13 -16.54 -25.11
CA LEU A 16 -2.33 -16.66 -24.28
C LEU A 16 -3.56 -17.08 -25.11
N ALA A 17 -3.69 -16.51 -26.32
CA ALA A 17 -4.77 -16.82 -27.24
C ALA A 17 -4.71 -18.27 -27.72
N ALA A 18 -3.51 -18.77 -28.01
CA ALA A 18 -3.29 -20.17 -28.37
C ALA A 18 -3.67 -21.12 -27.20
N GLU A 19 -3.31 -20.78 -25.96
CA GLU A 19 -3.69 -21.57 -24.78
C GLU A 19 -5.20 -21.60 -24.56
N LEU A 20 -5.88 -20.49 -24.81
CA LEU A 20 -7.32 -20.35 -24.62
C LEU A 20 -8.15 -20.83 -25.83
N GLY A 21 -7.51 -21.13 -26.97
CA GLY A 21 -8.19 -21.51 -28.21
C GLY A 21 -9.03 -20.37 -28.81
N VAL A 22 -8.67 -19.12 -28.53
CA VAL A 22 -9.37 -17.91 -29.01
C VAL A 22 -8.46 -17.12 -29.95
N PRO A 23 -9.01 -16.26 -30.83
CA PRO A 23 -8.18 -15.37 -31.65
C PRO A 23 -7.44 -14.35 -30.78
N ALA A 24 -6.16 -14.13 -31.08
CA ALA A 24 -5.36 -13.11 -30.42
C ALA A 24 -5.80 -11.71 -30.84
N PRO A 25 -6.02 -10.78 -29.89
CA PRO A 25 -6.19 -9.38 -30.23
C PRO A 25 -4.88 -8.79 -30.75
N VAL A 26 -4.98 -7.72 -31.55
CA VAL A 26 -3.83 -6.99 -32.06
C VAL A 26 -3.44 -5.90 -31.06
N TRP A 27 -2.18 -5.88 -30.64
CA TRP A 27 -1.61 -4.83 -29.81
C TRP A 27 -1.22 -3.64 -30.68
N THR A 28 -1.89 -2.51 -30.49
CA THR A 28 -1.66 -1.31 -31.30
C THR A 28 -0.69 -0.33 -30.64
N GLU A 29 -0.22 0.65 -31.41
CA GLU A 29 0.55 1.79 -30.85
C GLU A 29 -0.25 2.56 -29.78
N GLN A 30 -1.58 2.64 -29.94
CA GLN A 30 -2.44 3.31 -28.96
C GLN A 30 -2.54 2.51 -27.65
N ASP A 31 -2.53 1.18 -27.73
CA ASP A 31 -2.45 0.31 -26.56
C ASP A 31 -1.12 0.46 -25.85
N GLU A 32 -0.02 0.49 -26.59
CA GLU A 32 1.31 0.72 -26.05
C GLU A 32 1.39 2.08 -25.33
N ALA A 33 0.88 3.15 -25.95
CA ALA A 33 0.84 4.47 -25.33
C ALA A 33 0.06 4.48 -24.01
N ARG A 34 -1.12 3.85 -23.97
CA ARG A 34 -1.93 3.73 -22.75
C ARG A 34 -1.21 2.90 -21.68
N TYR A 35 -0.59 1.81 -22.08
CA TYR A 35 0.18 0.94 -21.18
C TYR A 35 1.36 1.69 -20.55
N GLN A 36 2.12 2.46 -21.32
CA GLN A 36 3.25 3.24 -20.79
C GLN A 36 2.82 4.28 -19.75
N VAL A 37 1.70 4.96 -19.98
CA VAL A 37 1.12 5.89 -18.98
C VAL A 37 0.73 5.15 -17.71
N TRP A 38 0.07 3.99 -17.83
CA TRP A 38 -0.34 3.18 -16.69
C TRP A 38 0.85 2.66 -15.88
N VAL A 39 1.87 2.12 -16.56
CA VAL A 39 3.11 1.62 -15.93
C VAL A 39 3.81 2.75 -15.19
N THR A 40 3.98 3.91 -15.82
CA THR A 40 4.66 5.07 -15.21
C THR A 40 3.92 5.54 -13.97
N THR A 41 2.60 5.72 -14.06
CA THR A 41 1.74 6.12 -12.93
C THR A 41 1.81 5.08 -11.79
N GLY A 42 1.79 3.79 -12.12
CA GLY A 42 1.93 2.71 -11.14
C GLY A 42 3.29 2.75 -10.41
N HIS A 43 4.37 3.01 -11.13
CA HIS A 43 5.71 3.15 -10.54
C HIS A 43 5.80 4.36 -9.61
N GLU A 44 5.22 5.49 -9.98
CA GLU A 44 5.16 6.69 -9.13
C GLU A 44 4.35 6.43 -7.85
N ALA A 45 3.19 5.79 -7.98
CA ALA A 45 2.37 5.41 -6.83
C ALA A 45 3.12 4.45 -5.89
N ALA A 46 3.80 3.44 -6.44
CA ALA A 46 4.60 2.50 -5.66
C ALA A 46 5.78 3.19 -4.95
N ALA A 47 6.43 4.16 -5.61
CA ALA A 47 7.49 4.96 -5.00
C ALA A 47 6.96 5.84 -3.85
N GLY A 48 5.77 6.42 -4.01
CA GLY A 48 5.08 7.18 -2.97
C GLY A 48 4.73 6.33 -1.74
N ILE A 49 4.26 5.11 -1.94
CA ILE A 49 3.95 4.16 -0.85
C ILE A 49 5.22 3.80 -0.06
N ARG A 50 6.34 3.50 -0.74
CA ARG A 50 7.62 3.17 -0.08
C ARG A 50 8.20 4.35 0.70
N ARG A 51 7.95 5.59 0.27
CA ARG A 51 8.41 6.81 0.96
C ARG A 51 7.54 7.21 2.14
N ARG A 52 6.29 6.75 2.23
CA ARG A 52 5.47 6.87 3.45
C ARG A 52 6.02 5.91 4.50
N LYS A 53 7.06 6.34 5.22
CA LYS A 53 7.45 5.73 6.50
C LYS A 53 6.18 5.69 7.36
N ARG A 54 5.68 4.48 7.66
CA ARG A 54 4.66 4.30 8.70
C ARG A 54 5.17 5.08 9.92
N PRO A 55 4.39 6.02 10.50
CA PRO A 55 4.77 6.56 11.79
C PRO A 55 4.94 5.37 12.72
N ALA A 56 6.14 5.24 13.30
CA ALA A 56 6.43 4.18 14.24
C ALA A 56 5.29 4.14 15.26
N PRO A 57 4.77 2.95 15.61
CA PRO A 57 3.70 2.86 16.60
C PRO A 57 4.18 3.62 17.82
N ARG A 58 3.51 4.73 18.14
CA ARG A 58 3.79 5.50 19.35
C ARG A 58 3.64 4.49 20.47
N ARG A 59 4.74 4.12 21.13
CA ARG A 59 4.73 3.31 22.34
C ARG A 59 3.80 4.03 23.30
N ARG A 60 2.55 3.56 23.37
CA ARG A 60 1.60 4.00 24.37
C ARG A 60 2.17 3.47 25.67
N SER A 61 2.88 4.32 26.40
CA SER A 61 3.28 4.02 27.76
C SER A 61 1.98 3.64 28.47
N LEU A 62 1.90 2.38 28.88
CA LEU A 62 0.87 1.94 29.80
C LEU A 62 1.16 2.70 31.09
N ARG A 63 0.56 3.89 31.22
CA ARG A 63 0.44 4.55 32.51
C ARG A 63 -0.22 3.50 33.41
N PRO A 64 0.41 3.08 34.51
CA PRO A 64 -0.26 2.21 35.45
C PRO A 64 -1.55 2.94 35.83
N LEU A 65 -2.70 2.31 35.54
CA LEU A 65 -3.94 2.72 36.16
C LEU A 65 -3.69 2.52 37.64
N ALA A 66 -3.49 3.63 38.35
CA ALA A 66 -3.51 3.67 39.80
C ALA A 66 -4.90 3.19 40.21
N GLY A 67 -5.02 1.88 40.40
CA GLY A 67 -6.14 1.30 41.10
C GLY A 67 -6.09 1.84 42.52
N GLY A 68 -7.12 2.58 42.92
CA GLY A 68 -7.56 2.53 44.31
C GLY A 68 -7.84 1.08 44.71
N PRO A 69 -7.79 0.73 46.00
CA PRO A 69 -8.63 1.39 47.00
C PRO A 69 -7.90 1.72 48.31
N GLY A 70 -8.26 2.84 48.93
CA GLY A 70 -7.72 3.24 50.22
C GLY A 70 -8.39 4.50 50.73
N GLN A 71 -9.71 4.47 50.92
CA GLN A 71 -10.31 5.36 51.92
C GLN A 71 -9.79 4.90 53.29
N ALA A 72 -8.79 5.61 53.82
CA ALA A 72 -8.57 5.74 55.24
C ALA A 72 -8.76 7.23 55.56
N GLY A 73 -9.85 7.54 56.25
CA GLY A 73 -10.38 8.89 56.40
C GLY A 73 -9.46 9.84 57.18
N PRO A 74 -9.60 11.15 56.98
CA PRO A 74 -9.02 12.11 57.90
C PRO A 74 -9.91 12.16 59.16
N GLY A 75 -9.46 11.50 60.22
CA GLY A 75 -9.87 11.83 61.57
C GLY A 75 -9.55 13.29 61.86
N GLN A 76 -10.56 14.03 62.32
CA GLN A 76 -10.41 15.37 62.90
C GLN A 76 -9.92 15.29 64.36
N ALA A 77 -9.42 16.45 64.82
CA ALA A 77 -8.96 16.87 66.17
C ALA A 77 -7.45 16.65 66.42
N GLY A 78 -6.61 17.65 66.70
CA GLY A 78 -6.67 19.11 66.91
C GLY A 78 -5.31 19.54 67.56
N PRO A 79 -4.79 20.76 67.40
CA PRO A 79 -3.65 21.21 68.21
C PRO A 79 -4.14 21.69 69.59
N GLY A 80 -3.24 21.63 70.58
CA GLY A 80 -3.51 21.93 71.99
C GLY A 80 -3.76 23.39 72.32
#